data_AF-A0AA97GC49-F1
#
_entry.id   AF-A0AA97GC49-F1
#
_cell.length_a   1.000
_cell.length_b   1.000
_cell.length_c   1.000
_cell.angle_alpha   90.00
_cell.angle_beta   90.00
_cell.angle_gamma   90.00
#
_symmetry.space_group_name_H-M   'P 1'
#
loop_
_entity.id
_entity.type
_entity.pdbx_description
1 polymer ?
#
loop_
_entity_poly.entity_id
_entity_poly.type
_entity_poly.pdbx_seq_one_letter_code
_entity_poly.pdbx_strand_id
1 'polypeptide(L)'
;MLFMLLRNSHRIVGLSLLSMTLLQVGCAGRDAHPVAVRQYGDINRSCAALESEIVFIEEEIRRLIPKTDKTGKNVALGVAGAFLLVPWFFMDLSQAEQIEIDAFRQRYNYLLGLAQDKNCTSNSRVPIPEFSNPGATQ
;
A
#
# COMPACT_ATOMS: atom_id res chain seq x y z
N MET A 1 32.53 46.49 -26.04
CA MET A 1 32.90 45.06 -25.86
C MET A 1 32.38 44.47 -24.54
N LEU A 2 32.53 45.16 -23.41
CA LEU A 2 32.05 44.71 -22.08
C LEU A 2 30.53 44.41 -22.01
N PHE A 3 29.68 45.27 -22.60
CA PHE A 3 28.22 45.09 -22.64
C PHE A 3 27.75 43.83 -23.42
N MET A 4 28.51 43.38 -24.43
CA MET A 4 28.20 42.15 -25.18
C MET A 4 28.56 40.89 -24.39
N LEU A 5 29.64 40.94 -23.61
CA LEU A 5 30.07 39.83 -22.75
C LEU A 5 29.10 39.62 -21.57
N LEU A 6 28.60 40.72 -20.95
CA LEU A 6 27.56 40.66 -19.93
C LEU A 6 26.24 40.10 -20.48
N ARG A 7 25.80 40.55 -21.67
CA ARG A 7 24.58 40.03 -22.31
C ARG A 7 24.70 38.56 -22.69
N ASN A 8 25.88 38.08 -23.09
CA ASN A 8 26.12 36.66 -23.38
C ASN A 8 26.14 35.80 -22.11
N SER A 9 26.75 36.30 -21.03
CA SER A 9 26.75 35.66 -19.71
C SER A 9 25.33 35.44 -19.17
N HIS A 10 24.45 36.44 -19.24
CA HIS A 10 23.06 36.28 -18.81
C HIS A 10 22.26 35.26 -19.66
N ARG A 11 22.55 35.16 -20.95
CA ARG A 11 21.90 34.18 -21.84
C ARG A 11 22.37 32.75 -21.56
N ILE A 12 23.66 32.57 -21.26
CA ILE A 12 24.24 31.26 -20.90
C ILE A 12 23.72 30.80 -19.54
N VAL A 13 23.66 31.70 -18.56
CA VAL A 13 23.11 31.41 -17.22
C VAL A 13 21.62 31.06 -17.31
N GLY A 14 20.84 31.81 -18.10
CA GLY A 14 19.41 31.53 -18.31
C GLY A 14 19.15 30.18 -18.99
N LEU A 15 19.96 29.81 -19.99
CA LEU A 15 19.84 28.52 -20.69
C LEU A 15 20.21 27.33 -19.78
N SER A 16 21.22 27.51 -18.93
CA SER A 16 21.63 26.49 -17.95
C SER A 16 20.58 26.28 -16.86
N LEU A 17 19.91 27.33 -16.38
CA LEU A 17 18.84 27.21 -15.39
C LEU A 17 17.61 26.49 -15.96
N LEU A 18 17.25 26.78 -17.22
CA LEU A 18 16.11 26.16 -17.90
C LEU A 18 16.35 24.66 -18.19
N SER A 19 17.60 24.27 -18.44
CA SER A 19 17.96 22.86 -18.63
C SER A 19 17.87 22.04 -17.33
N MET A 20 18.08 22.65 -16.17
CA MET A 20 18.08 21.95 -14.88
C MET A 20 16.65 21.63 -14.38
N THR A 21 15.67 22.46 -14.74
CA THR A 21 14.25 22.25 -14.36
C THR A 21 13.58 21.16 -15.20
N LEU A 22 13.98 21.00 -16.47
CA LEU A 22 13.45 19.95 -17.35
C LEU A 22 13.86 18.53 -16.91
N LEU A 23 14.96 18.39 -16.18
CA LEU A 23 15.44 17.10 -15.65
C LEU A 23 14.71 16.65 -14.38
N GLN A 24 13.89 17.50 -13.76
CA GLN A 24 13.13 17.15 -12.55
C GLN A 24 11.72 16.61 -12.84
N VAL A 25 11.33 16.48 -14.12
CA VAL A 25 10.09 15.79 -14.51
C VAL A 25 10.35 14.28 -14.58
N GLY A 26 10.82 13.70 -13.48
CA GLY A 26 10.89 12.26 -13.30
C GLY A 26 9.53 11.73 -12.84
N CYS A 27 9.04 10.64 -13.44
CA CYS A 27 7.88 9.88 -12.97
C CYS A 27 8.10 9.38 -11.54
N ALA A 28 7.78 10.20 -10.54
CA ALA A 28 7.89 9.85 -9.13
C ALA A 28 6.64 9.07 -8.69
N GLY A 29 6.52 7.83 -9.13
CA GLY A 29 5.45 6.91 -8.72
C GLY A 29 5.22 5.80 -9.75
N ARG A 30 5.02 4.58 -9.26
CA ARG A 30 4.44 3.47 -10.05
C ARG A 30 2.91 3.57 -9.97
N ASP A 31 2.21 3.11 -10.99
CA ASP A 31 0.76 2.93 -10.91
C ASP A 31 0.40 1.81 -9.92
N ALA A 32 -0.73 1.95 -9.24
CA ALA A 32 -1.25 0.92 -8.34
C ALA A 32 -1.83 -0.25 -9.15
N HIS A 33 -1.62 -1.48 -8.67
CA HIS A 33 -2.23 -2.71 -9.20
C HIS A 33 -3.14 -3.34 -8.14
N PRO A 34 -4.31 -2.75 -7.86
CA PRO A 34 -5.22 -3.25 -6.83
C PRO A 34 -5.84 -4.60 -7.22
N VAL A 35 -5.98 -5.49 -6.24
CA VAL A 35 -6.71 -6.74 -6.40
C VAL A 35 -8.22 -6.50 -6.33
N ALA A 36 -8.99 -7.26 -7.11
CA ALA A 36 -10.44 -7.26 -6.99
C ALA A 36 -10.88 -7.86 -5.64
N VAL A 37 -11.70 -7.13 -4.89
CA VAL A 37 -12.27 -7.57 -3.60
C VAL A 37 -13.01 -8.89 -3.76
N ARG A 38 -13.90 -8.98 -4.76
CA ARG A 38 -14.64 -10.19 -5.12
C ARG A 38 -14.14 -10.73 -6.45
N GLN A 39 -13.83 -12.01 -6.49
CA GLN A 39 -13.47 -12.73 -7.71
C GLN A 39 -14.53 -13.78 -8.05
N TYR A 40 -14.59 -14.11 -9.34
CA TYR A 40 -15.48 -15.16 -9.82
C TYR A 40 -15.12 -16.50 -9.14
N GLY A 41 -16.14 -17.22 -8.67
CA GLY A 41 -15.96 -18.51 -8.02
C GLY A 41 -15.55 -18.46 -6.54
N ASP A 42 -15.36 -17.27 -5.95
CA ASP A 42 -15.00 -17.16 -4.52
C ASP A 42 -16.01 -17.92 -3.63
N ILE A 43 -17.31 -17.75 -3.89
CA ILE A 43 -18.39 -18.45 -3.17
C ILE A 43 -18.31 -19.99 -3.24
N ASN A 44 -17.63 -20.54 -4.26
CA ASN A 44 -17.49 -21.98 -4.48
C ASN A 44 -16.17 -22.54 -3.93
N ARG A 45 -15.29 -21.69 -3.39
CA ARG A 45 -14.02 -22.14 -2.80
C ARG A 45 -14.27 -23.00 -1.56
N SER A 46 -13.43 -24.01 -1.38
CA SER A 46 -13.37 -24.82 -0.16
C SER A 46 -12.72 -24.04 0.98
N CYS A 47 -12.92 -24.46 2.23
CA CYS A 47 -12.25 -23.84 3.38
C CYS A 47 -10.72 -23.83 3.23
N ALA A 48 -10.13 -24.89 2.69
CA ALA A 48 -8.68 -24.95 2.44
C ALA A 48 -8.23 -23.93 1.37
N ALA A 49 -9.03 -23.75 0.31
CA ALA A 49 -8.73 -22.77 -0.73
C ALA A 49 -8.88 -21.32 -0.21
N LEU A 50 -9.90 -21.05 0.60
CA LEU A 50 -10.07 -19.75 1.26
C LEU A 50 -8.90 -19.46 2.20
N GLU A 51 -8.51 -20.44 3.01
CA GLU A 51 -7.37 -20.35 3.92
C GLU A 51 -6.07 -20.02 3.18
N SER A 52 -5.80 -20.74 2.08
CA SER A 52 -4.58 -20.50 1.28
C SER A 52 -4.55 -19.10 0.66
N GLU A 53 -5.70 -18.60 0.23
CA GLU A 53 -5.81 -17.26 -0.34
C GLU A 53 -5.64 -16.18 0.73
N ILE A 54 -6.21 -16.39 1.92
CA ILE A 54 -6.04 -15.50 3.07
C ILE A 54 -4.56 -15.38 3.45
N VAL A 55 -3.84 -16.51 3.53
CA VAL A 55 -2.39 -16.52 3.82
C VAL A 55 -1.60 -15.83 2.71
N PHE A 56 -1.95 -16.05 1.45
CA PHE A 56 -1.33 -15.36 0.32
C PHE A 56 -1.50 -13.84 0.42
N ILE A 57 -2.71 -13.36 0.74
CA ILE A 57 -2.98 -11.93 0.90
C ILE A 57 -2.18 -11.35 2.08
N GLU A 58 -2.08 -12.07 3.20
CA GLU A 58 -1.24 -11.67 4.34
C GLU A 58 0.25 -11.54 3.95
N GLU A 59 0.74 -12.37 3.04
CA GLU A 59 2.10 -12.26 2.49
C GLU A 59 2.25 -11.04 1.59
N GLU A 60 1.29 -10.74 0.72
CA GLU A 60 1.35 -9.55 -0.14
C GLU A 60 1.32 -8.26 0.69
N ILE A 61 0.46 -8.17 1.71
CA ILE A 61 0.46 -7.04 2.66
C ILE A 61 1.81 -6.90 3.36
N ARG A 62 2.43 -8.02 3.78
CA ARG A 62 3.77 -8.04 4.39
C ARG A 62 4.90 -7.60 3.46
N ARG A 63 4.73 -7.75 2.13
CA ARG A 63 5.71 -7.28 1.15
C ARG A 63 5.66 -5.78 0.96
N LEU A 64 4.47 -5.20 1.03
CA LEU A 64 4.25 -3.76 0.86
C LEU A 64 4.57 -2.97 2.13
N ILE A 65 4.37 -3.56 3.31
CA ILE A 65 4.63 -2.88 4.58
C ILE A 65 6.09 -3.09 5.02
N PRO A 66 6.77 -2.04 5.55
CA PRO A 66 8.11 -2.19 6.12
C PRO A 66 8.17 -3.31 7.15
N LYS A 67 9.20 -4.15 7.10
CA LYS A 67 9.37 -5.25 8.06
C LYS A 67 9.57 -4.69 9.47
N THR A 68 8.54 -4.80 10.31
CA THR A 68 8.62 -4.51 11.74
C THR A 68 8.53 -5.81 12.54
N ASP A 69 9.15 -5.86 13.73
CA ASP A 69 9.12 -7.03 14.63
C ASP A 69 7.70 -7.51 14.98
N LYS A 70 6.69 -6.65 14.83
CA LYS A 70 5.29 -6.94 15.18
C LYS A 70 4.46 -7.44 14.00
N THR A 71 4.88 -7.20 12.75
CA THR A 71 4.17 -7.66 11.55
C THR A 71 4.41 -9.15 11.26
N GLY A 72 5.49 -9.73 11.77
CA GLY A 72 5.88 -11.12 11.48
C GLY A 72 4.96 -12.21 12.03
N LYS A 73 4.27 -11.97 13.16
CA LYS A 73 3.44 -12.99 13.84
C LYS A 73 1.94 -12.85 13.60
N ASN A 74 1.46 -11.64 13.30
CA ASN A 74 0.05 -11.39 13.03
C ASN A 74 -0.04 -10.14 12.14
N VAL A 75 -0.37 -10.34 10.87
CA VAL A 75 -0.44 -9.24 9.89
C VAL A 75 -1.52 -8.25 10.29
N ALA A 76 -2.69 -8.72 10.73
CA ALA A 76 -3.77 -7.85 11.16
C ALA A 76 -3.37 -6.93 12.33
N LEU A 77 -2.76 -7.49 13.39
CA LEU A 77 -2.28 -6.72 14.54
C LEU A 77 -1.05 -5.87 14.21
N GLY A 78 -0.19 -6.34 13.32
CA GLY A 78 1.00 -5.60 12.87
C GLY A 78 0.63 -4.37 12.05
N VAL A 79 -0.30 -4.55 11.11
CA VAL A 79 -0.90 -3.47 10.32
C VAL A 79 -1.61 -2.50 11.25
N ALA A 80 -2.61 -2.96 12.02
CA ALA A 80 -3.38 -2.10 12.90
C ALA A 80 -2.50 -1.36 13.93
N GLY A 81 -1.56 -2.06 14.57
CA GLY A 81 -0.68 -1.49 15.58
C GLY A 81 0.34 -0.51 15.02
N ALA A 82 0.90 -0.80 13.84
CA ALA A 82 1.82 0.14 13.21
C ALA A 82 1.08 1.42 12.81
N PHE A 83 -0.09 1.32 12.15
CA PHE A 83 -0.86 2.48 11.67
C PHE A 83 -1.46 3.31 12.81
N LEU A 84 -1.88 2.67 13.92
CA LEU A 84 -2.49 3.38 15.05
C LEU A 84 -1.46 4.10 15.94
N LEU A 85 -0.24 3.56 16.06
CA LEU A 85 0.75 4.09 17.01
C LEU A 85 1.70 5.14 16.40
N VAL A 86 2.04 5.05 15.10
CA VAL A 86 3.00 6.00 14.49
C VAL A 86 2.69 6.26 13.01
N PRO A 87 2.01 7.38 12.67
CA PRO A 87 1.76 7.77 11.28
C PRO A 87 3.05 7.95 10.44
N TRP A 88 4.17 8.25 11.08
CA TRP A 88 5.45 8.49 10.41
C TRP A 88 6.03 7.24 9.71
N PHE A 89 5.71 6.03 10.18
CA PHE A 89 6.16 4.78 9.55
C PHE A 89 5.53 4.52 8.16
N PHE A 90 4.48 5.26 7.81
CA PHE A 90 3.74 5.09 6.56
C PHE A 90 3.91 6.24 5.58
N MET A 91 4.70 7.27 5.94
CA MET A 91 5.07 8.31 4.98
C MET A 91 6.04 7.80 3.91
N ASP A 92 6.69 6.65 4.15
CA ASP A 92 7.55 5.98 3.16
C ASP A 92 6.74 5.14 2.16
N LEU A 93 5.46 4.86 2.42
CA LEU A 93 4.60 4.18 1.45
C LEU A 93 4.19 5.15 0.34
N SER A 94 4.50 4.77 -0.88
CA SER A 94 3.97 5.43 -2.07
C SER A 94 2.43 5.36 -2.09
N GLN A 95 1.81 6.30 -2.80
CA GLN A 95 0.35 6.29 -2.99
C GLN A 95 -0.14 4.95 -3.59
N ALA A 96 0.65 4.34 -4.47
CA ALA A 96 0.32 3.06 -5.08
C ALA A 96 0.29 1.92 -4.06
N GLU A 97 1.27 1.85 -3.17
CA GLU A 97 1.30 0.85 -2.09
C GLU A 97 0.13 1.01 -1.13
N GLN A 98 -0.26 2.24 -0.80
CA GLN A 98 -1.43 2.49 0.05
C GLN A 98 -2.73 1.95 -0.58
N ILE A 99 -2.92 2.17 -1.89
CA ILE A 99 -4.07 1.66 -2.64
C ILE A 99 -4.04 0.12 -2.70
N GLU A 100 -2.87 -0.48 -2.95
CA GLU A 100 -2.72 -1.94 -3.02
C GLU A 100 -2.97 -2.60 -1.66
N ILE A 101 -2.43 -2.04 -0.57
CA ILE A 101 -2.68 -2.53 0.79
C ILE A 101 -4.17 -2.45 1.13
N ASP A 102 -4.86 -1.36 0.77
CA ASP A 102 -6.30 -1.24 1.01
C ASP A 102 -7.11 -2.24 0.19
N ALA A 103 -6.76 -2.47 -1.07
CA ALA A 103 -7.39 -3.51 -1.89
C ALA A 103 -7.20 -4.91 -1.27
N PHE A 104 -5.99 -5.23 -0.80
CA PHE A 104 -5.71 -6.48 -0.12
C PHE A 104 -6.48 -6.60 1.21
N ARG A 105 -6.56 -5.54 2.01
CA ARG A 105 -7.35 -5.47 3.24
C ARG A 105 -8.81 -5.81 2.98
N GLN A 106 -9.42 -5.14 2.00
CA GLN A 106 -10.82 -5.35 1.65
C GLN A 106 -11.08 -6.79 1.19
N ARG A 107 -10.20 -7.34 0.34
CA ARG A 107 -10.27 -8.72 -0.11
C ARG A 107 -10.11 -9.72 1.05
N TYR A 108 -9.14 -9.51 1.93
CA TYR A 108 -8.94 -10.34 3.12
C TYR A 108 -10.20 -10.39 3.98
N ASN A 109 -10.79 -9.22 4.29
CA ASN A 109 -12.01 -9.12 5.10
C ASN A 109 -13.21 -9.81 4.42
N TYR A 110 -13.33 -9.68 3.10
CA TYR A 110 -14.37 -10.39 2.33
C TYR A 110 -14.23 -11.91 2.44
N LEU A 111 -13.02 -12.45 2.22
CA LEU A 111 -12.77 -13.89 2.30
C LEU A 111 -12.91 -14.43 3.73
N LEU A 112 -12.55 -13.63 4.73
CA LEU A 112 -12.79 -13.94 6.12
C LEU A 112 -14.29 -14.11 6.40
N GLY A 113 -15.13 -13.18 5.92
CA GLY A 113 -16.58 -13.29 6.03
C GLY A 113 -17.12 -14.54 5.33
N LEU A 114 -16.63 -14.85 4.13
CA LEU A 114 -17.03 -16.06 3.42
C LEU A 114 -16.62 -17.35 4.15
N ALA A 115 -15.45 -17.34 4.79
CA ALA A 115 -14.99 -18.47 5.60
C ALA A 115 -15.87 -18.65 6.86
N GLN A 116 -16.32 -17.55 7.46
CA GLN A 116 -17.29 -17.57 8.58
C GLN A 116 -18.65 -18.10 8.13
N ASP A 117 -19.19 -17.63 7.00
CA ASP A 117 -20.45 -18.10 6.43
C ASP A 117 -20.43 -19.61 6.15
N LYS A 118 -19.25 -20.13 5.77
CA LYS A 118 -19.02 -21.56 5.52
C LYS A 118 -18.65 -22.37 6.77
N ASN A 119 -18.61 -21.75 7.95
CA ASN A 119 -18.21 -22.37 9.21
C ASN A 119 -16.83 -23.04 9.16
N CYS A 120 -15.86 -22.41 8.49
CA CYS A 120 -14.49 -22.90 8.48
C CYS A 120 -13.86 -22.80 9.88
N THR A 121 -13.09 -23.80 10.30
CA THR A 121 -12.57 -23.98 11.68
C THR A 121 -11.51 -22.96 12.15
N SER A 122 -11.25 -21.90 11.39
CA SER A 122 -10.17 -20.94 11.67
C SER A 122 -10.65 -19.77 12.55
N ASN A 123 -10.79 -20.04 13.85
CA ASN A 123 -11.36 -19.09 14.83
C ASN A 123 -10.40 -17.99 15.33
N SER A 124 -9.15 -17.91 14.84
CA SER A 124 -8.16 -16.97 15.40
C SER A 124 -7.92 -15.72 14.55
N ARG A 125 -8.51 -15.62 13.34
CA ARG A 125 -8.31 -14.47 12.47
C ARG A 125 -9.34 -13.39 12.71
N VAL A 126 -8.87 -12.15 12.79
CA VAL A 126 -9.69 -10.96 12.97
C VAL A 126 -9.68 -10.12 11.68
N PRO A 127 -10.75 -9.35 11.40
CA PRO A 127 -10.74 -8.38 10.32
C PRO A 127 -9.64 -7.34 10.50
N ILE A 128 -9.05 -6.89 9.39
CA ILE A 128 -8.08 -5.79 9.38
C ILE A 128 -8.87 -4.47 9.31
N PRO A 129 -8.73 -3.56 10.29
CA PRO A 129 -9.46 -2.29 10.32
C PRO A 129 -8.99 -1.34 9.21
N GLU A 130 -9.81 -0.34 8.91
CA GLU A 130 -9.52 0.68 7.90
C GLU A 130 -8.41 1.64 8.32
N PHE A 131 -7.58 2.06 7.35
CA PHE A 131 -6.43 2.94 7.58
C PHE A 131 -6.81 4.36 8.01
N SER A 132 -8.03 4.82 7.70
CA SER A 132 -8.43 6.22 7.90
C SER A 132 -9.16 6.49 9.22
N ASN A 133 -9.32 5.51 10.12
CA ASN A 133 -10.13 5.73 11.33
C ASN A 133 -9.56 5.05 12.59
N PRO A 134 -8.86 5.77 13.48
CA PRO A 134 -8.33 5.23 14.74
C PRO A 134 -9.43 4.83 15.77
N GLY A 135 -10.71 4.86 15.39
CA GLY A 135 -11.85 4.49 16.23
C GLY A 135 -12.77 3.38 15.68
N ALA A 136 -12.45 2.75 14.54
CA ALA A 136 -13.32 1.71 13.96
C ALA A 136 -13.09 0.33 14.61
N THR A 137 -13.23 0.26 15.93
CA THR A 137 -13.65 -0.95 16.65
C THR A 137 -14.87 -0.57 17.47
N GLN A 138 -16.03 -0.65 16.82
CA GLN A 138 -17.33 -1.15 17.32
C GLN A 138 -18.39 -0.93 16.24
#